data_AF-A0A2V4NNU2-F1
#
_entry.id   AF-A0A2V4NNU2-F1
#
_cell.length_a   1.000
_cell.length_b   1.000
_cell.length_c   1.000
_cell.angle_alpha   90.00
_cell.angle_beta   90.00
_cell.angle_gamma   90.00
#
_symmetry.space_group_name_H-M   'P 1'
#
loop_
_entity.id
_entity.type
_entity.pdbx_description
1 polymer ?
#
loop_
_entity_poly.entity_id
_entity_poly.type
_entity_poly.pdbx_seq_one_letter_code
_entity_poly.pdbx_strand_id
1 'polypeptide(L)'
;MTAHRLTATALVLAAAALTLTACGPDDPTGPASAGSAAPSVSALPSASATPTAANPSHSASPSAKPSGKASGTAKPTGTAKPTADCTAAAHNSIGRVVESVDSAYSVHVWMKAKETKFVCGPDVPNDGYFEGYGNPAVFTFSNEAKYLLFADMKPTSVSLDVFMKHMEDCRSNPSAVVQPYSCYGGMYAITTSGGNNITSITELYHP
;
A
#
# COMPACT_ATOMS: atom_id res chain seq x y z
N MET A 1 39.49 -18.52 30.49
CA MET A 1 40.44 -18.56 29.37
C MET A 1 40.38 -19.94 28.74
N THR A 2 39.70 -20.07 27.61
CA THR A 2 39.88 -21.21 26.71
C THR A 2 39.49 -20.76 25.31
N ALA A 3 40.52 -20.62 24.47
CA ALA A 3 40.43 -20.31 23.06
C ALA A 3 40.00 -21.55 22.26
N HIS A 4 39.53 -21.33 21.04
CA HIS A 4 39.64 -22.16 19.81
C HIS A 4 38.38 -21.98 18.94
N ARG A 5 38.40 -21.91 17.62
CA ARG A 5 39.42 -21.79 16.56
C ARG A 5 38.63 -21.29 15.33
N LEU A 6 39.17 -20.32 14.61
CA LEU A 6 38.63 -19.83 13.34
C LEU A 6 38.85 -20.87 12.24
N THR A 7 37.79 -21.26 11.54
CA THR A 7 37.89 -21.94 10.24
C THR A 7 37.53 -20.95 9.15
N ALA A 8 38.58 -20.43 8.50
CA ALA A 8 38.53 -19.77 7.21
C ALA A 8 38.38 -20.84 6.12
N THR A 9 37.48 -20.64 5.14
CA THR A 9 37.49 -21.47 3.92
C THR A 9 36.94 -20.70 2.71
N ALA A 10 37.89 -20.38 1.82
CA ALA A 10 37.85 -20.30 0.36
C ALA A 10 36.77 -19.47 -0.37
N LEU A 11 37.25 -18.35 -0.94
CA LEU A 11 36.77 -17.76 -2.19
C LEU A 11 36.78 -18.78 -3.34
N VAL A 12 35.71 -18.82 -4.11
CA VAL A 12 35.75 -19.24 -5.52
C VAL A 12 35.10 -18.14 -6.35
N LEU A 13 35.93 -17.41 -7.10
CA LEU A 13 35.50 -16.58 -8.23
C LEU A 13 35.12 -17.52 -9.38
N ALA A 14 33.89 -17.42 -9.86
CA ALA A 14 33.52 -17.89 -11.19
C ALA A 14 33.10 -16.66 -12.02
N ALA A 15 34.04 -16.15 -12.82
CA ALA A 15 33.75 -15.19 -13.87
C ALA A 15 33.25 -15.97 -15.09
N ALA A 16 31.97 -15.81 -15.43
CA ALA A 16 31.44 -16.22 -16.71
C ALA A 16 31.19 -14.96 -17.55
N ALA A 17 32.19 -14.61 -18.36
CA ALA A 17 32.03 -13.70 -19.49
C ALA A 17 31.56 -14.51 -20.69
N LEU A 18 30.33 -14.30 -21.15
CA LEU A 18 29.81 -14.83 -22.41
C LEU A 18 29.15 -13.71 -23.23
N THR A 19 30.01 -13.08 -24.02
CA THR A 19 29.85 -12.71 -25.43
C THR A 19 28.53 -12.08 -25.91
N LEU A 20 28.61 -10.78 -26.21
CA LEU A 20 27.79 -10.09 -27.21
C LEU A 20 27.79 -10.86 -28.55
N THR A 21 26.62 -11.10 -29.11
CA THR A 21 26.45 -11.26 -30.56
C THR A 21 25.51 -10.17 -31.06
N ALA A 22 26.11 -9.09 -31.54
CA ALA A 22 25.48 -8.16 -32.45
C ALA A 22 25.72 -8.67 -33.88
N CYS A 23 24.64 -8.93 -34.63
CA CYS A 23 24.64 -9.03 -36.09
C CYS A 23 23.24 -8.70 -36.61
N GLY A 24 23.16 -7.64 -37.45
CA GLY A 24 21.99 -7.27 -38.27
C GLY A 24 21.77 -8.22 -39.45
N PRO A 25 20.86 -7.91 -40.41
CA PRO A 25 20.96 -6.71 -41.25
C PRO A 25 19.64 -5.94 -41.54
N ASP A 26 19.82 -4.68 -41.98
CA ASP A 26 18.91 -3.84 -42.77
C ASP A 26 18.44 -4.51 -44.06
N ASP A 27 17.16 -4.30 -44.45
CA ASP A 27 16.70 -4.24 -45.85
C ASP A 27 15.20 -3.77 -45.92
N PRO A 28 14.66 -3.34 -47.09
CA PRO A 28 14.44 -1.92 -47.35
C PRO A 28 12.97 -1.50 -47.56
N THR A 29 12.80 -0.17 -47.64
CA THR A 29 11.69 0.63 -48.18
C THR A 29 10.63 -0.06 -49.06
N GLY A 30 9.36 0.10 -48.68
CA GLY A 30 8.16 -0.09 -49.50
C GLY A 30 7.13 1.03 -49.25
N PRO A 31 6.35 1.47 -50.26
CA PRO A 31 5.83 2.83 -50.33
C PRO A 31 4.45 3.06 -49.68
N ALA A 32 4.18 4.36 -49.53
CA ALA A 32 2.98 5.05 -49.10
C ALA A 32 1.61 4.40 -49.38
N SER A 33 0.70 4.58 -48.42
CA SER A 33 -0.70 4.90 -48.73
C SER A 33 -1.22 5.97 -47.78
N ALA A 34 -1.68 7.05 -48.40
CA ALA A 34 -2.32 8.20 -47.82
C ALA A 34 -3.79 7.94 -47.49
N GLY A 35 -4.38 8.83 -46.69
CA GLY A 35 -5.84 9.01 -46.59
C GLY A 35 -6.33 8.89 -45.15
N SER A 36 -6.40 9.99 -44.41
CA SER A 36 -7.58 10.87 -44.33
C SER A 36 -8.72 10.28 -43.49
N ALA A 37 -8.89 10.81 -42.28
CA ALA A 37 -10.04 11.66 -41.93
C ALA A 37 -10.10 11.90 -40.41
N ALA A 38 -9.98 13.17 -40.04
CA ALA A 38 -10.51 13.67 -38.78
C ALA A 38 -12.05 13.59 -38.80
N PRO A 39 -12.67 13.56 -37.61
CA PRO A 39 -13.70 14.56 -37.40
C PRO A 39 -13.48 15.32 -36.10
N SER A 40 -13.43 16.64 -36.26
CA SER A 40 -13.73 17.62 -35.22
C SER A 40 -15.24 17.69 -35.03
N VAL A 41 -15.72 17.62 -33.79
CA VAL A 41 -16.99 18.27 -33.40
C VAL A 41 -16.84 18.92 -32.03
N SER A 42 -17.03 20.24 -32.03
CA SER A 42 -17.33 21.07 -30.88
C SER A 42 -18.78 20.89 -30.45
N ALA A 43 -19.06 20.93 -29.14
CA ALA A 43 -20.21 21.64 -28.58
C ALA A 43 -20.07 21.84 -27.07
N LEU A 44 -20.71 22.90 -26.62
CA LEU A 44 -20.51 23.74 -25.43
C LEU A 44 -21.10 23.22 -24.10
N PRO A 45 -20.82 23.91 -22.97
CA PRO A 45 -21.15 23.49 -21.61
C PRO A 45 -22.56 23.96 -21.19
N SER A 46 -23.18 23.27 -20.23
CA SER A 46 -24.16 23.84 -19.28
C SER A 46 -24.64 22.80 -18.30
N ALA A 47 -24.42 23.03 -16.99
CA ALA A 47 -25.49 23.22 -16.01
C ALA A 47 -24.90 23.20 -14.58
N SER A 48 -24.86 24.39 -14.00
CA SER A 48 -24.79 24.59 -12.55
C SER A 48 -25.95 23.89 -11.85
N ALA A 49 -25.66 23.18 -10.75
CA ALA A 49 -26.66 22.86 -9.73
C ALA A 49 -25.99 22.67 -8.36
N THR A 50 -25.93 23.75 -7.60
CA THR A 50 -25.99 23.78 -6.13
C THR A 50 -26.76 25.06 -5.77
N PRO A 51 -27.40 25.19 -4.59
CA PRO A 51 -27.67 24.21 -3.53
C PRO A 51 -29.19 24.11 -3.21
N THR A 52 -29.62 23.08 -2.49
CA THR A 52 -30.88 23.18 -1.74
C THR A 52 -30.65 22.69 -0.32
N ALA A 53 -30.43 23.67 0.55
CA ALA A 53 -30.57 23.53 1.98
C ALA A 53 -32.05 23.29 2.29
N ALA A 54 -32.39 22.11 2.80
CA ALA A 54 -33.64 21.86 3.48
C ALA A 54 -33.30 21.56 4.94
N ASN A 55 -33.48 22.57 5.78
CA ASN A 55 -33.67 22.42 7.22
C ASN A 55 -35.11 22.89 7.49
N PRO A 56 -35.95 22.05 8.09
CA PRO A 56 -36.56 22.51 9.32
C PRO A 56 -36.60 21.42 10.40
N SER A 57 -36.14 21.84 11.58
CA SER A 57 -36.74 21.60 12.90
C SER A 57 -37.69 20.41 13.07
N HIS A 58 -37.21 19.41 13.81
CA HIS A 58 -38.07 18.70 14.75
C HIS A 58 -37.43 18.67 16.14
N SER A 59 -37.93 19.57 16.99
CA SER A 59 -37.92 19.38 18.43
C SER A 59 -38.73 18.13 18.78
N ALA A 60 -38.10 17.17 19.44
CA ALA A 60 -38.79 16.17 20.25
C ALA A 60 -37.95 15.88 21.50
N SER A 61 -38.41 16.45 22.61
CA SER A 61 -38.15 16.07 24.01
C SER A 61 -39.54 16.15 24.67
N PRO A 62 -39.93 15.32 25.67
CA PRO A 62 -39.07 14.62 26.63
C PRO A 62 -39.52 13.19 27.04
N SER A 63 -38.78 12.64 28.02
CA SER A 63 -39.22 11.73 29.08
C SER A 63 -39.36 10.22 28.79
N ALA A 64 -38.33 9.47 29.19
CA ALA A 64 -38.52 8.25 29.96
C ALA A 64 -37.37 8.06 30.95
N LYS A 65 -37.71 8.04 32.25
CA LYS A 65 -36.84 7.76 33.39
C LYS A 65 -36.97 6.27 33.73
N PRO A 66 -35.86 5.53 33.85
CA PRO A 66 -35.82 4.41 34.80
C PRO A 66 -34.83 4.72 35.92
N SER A 67 -35.38 4.79 37.14
CA SER A 67 -34.60 4.61 38.37
C SER A 67 -34.06 3.18 38.42
N GLY A 68 -32.75 3.03 38.58
CA GLY A 68 -32.10 1.75 38.85
C GLY A 68 -30.69 1.99 39.40
N LYS A 69 -30.54 1.83 40.71
CA LYS A 69 -29.34 2.16 41.49
C LYS A 69 -28.37 0.97 41.44
N ALA A 70 -27.18 1.23 40.87
CA ALA A 70 -25.85 0.66 41.11
C ALA A 70 -25.68 -0.83 41.51
N SER A 71 -24.90 -1.55 40.70
CA SER A 71 -23.74 -2.28 41.24
C SER A 71 -22.60 -2.22 40.22
N GLY A 72 -21.39 -1.96 40.71
CA GLY A 72 -20.35 -1.24 39.99
C GLY A 72 -19.70 -1.97 38.81
N THR A 73 -19.46 -1.20 37.75
CA THR A 73 -18.29 -1.37 36.89
C THR A 73 -17.87 0.04 36.49
N ALA A 74 -16.67 0.45 36.88
CA ALA A 74 -16.17 1.79 36.63
C ALA A 74 -16.20 2.07 35.13
N LYS A 75 -16.99 3.07 34.73
CA LYS A 75 -16.91 3.68 33.41
C LYS A 75 -15.48 4.19 33.23
N PRO A 76 -14.72 3.79 32.20
CA PRO A 76 -13.43 4.41 31.94
C PRO A 76 -13.70 5.88 31.61
N THR A 77 -13.38 6.78 32.53
CA THR A 77 -13.22 8.20 32.22
C THR A 77 -11.91 8.35 31.45
N GLY A 78 -11.92 7.89 30.20
CA GLY A 78 -10.79 7.97 29.29
C GLY A 78 -10.72 9.35 28.63
N THR A 79 -10.47 10.40 29.41
CA THR A 79 -9.98 11.68 28.90
C THR A 79 -8.45 11.64 28.78
N ALA A 80 -7.87 10.46 28.60
CA ALA A 80 -6.46 10.31 28.32
C ALA A 80 -6.24 10.78 26.88
N LYS A 81 -5.80 12.03 26.73
CA LYS A 81 -5.24 12.53 25.47
C LYS A 81 -4.27 11.47 24.93
N PRO A 82 -4.36 11.06 23.65
CA PRO A 82 -3.39 10.13 23.06
C PRO A 82 -1.97 10.58 23.43
N THR A 83 -1.18 9.65 23.98
CA THR A 83 0.18 9.94 24.38
C THR A 83 0.96 10.44 23.16
N ALA A 84 1.72 11.52 23.32
CA ALA A 84 2.46 12.18 22.23
C ALA A 84 3.52 11.29 21.55
N ASP A 85 3.72 10.05 22.05
CA ASP A 85 4.75 9.11 21.60
C ASP A 85 4.15 7.83 20.99
N CYS A 86 3.09 7.95 20.19
CA CYS A 86 2.57 6.80 19.42
C CYS A 86 3.50 6.37 18.28
N THR A 87 4.43 7.22 17.85
CA THR A 87 5.40 6.93 16.79
C THR A 87 6.36 5.82 17.19
N ALA A 88 6.91 5.84 18.41
CA ALA A 88 7.82 4.81 18.87
C ALA A 88 7.13 3.42 18.97
N ALA A 89 5.87 3.38 19.39
CA ALA A 89 5.09 2.14 19.48
C ALA A 89 4.81 1.53 18.10
N ALA A 90 4.46 2.35 17.10
CA ALA A 90 4.20 1.90 15.74
C ALA A 90 5.45 1.37 15.04
N HIS A 91 6.58 2.09 15.15
CA HIS A 91 7.83 1.67 14.52
C HIS A 91 8.37 0.35 15.09
N ASN A 92 8.24 0.15 16.41
CA ASN A 92 8.74 -1.07 17.06
C ASN A 92 7.88 -2.32 16.77
N SER A 93 6.63 -2.15 16.32
CA SER A 93 5.70 -3.26 16.11
C SER A 93 5.56 -3.67 14.64
N ILE A 94 5.65 -2.74 13.70
CA ILE A 94 5.30 -2.98 12.28
C ILE A 94 6.51 -3.02 11.34
N GLY A 95 7.62 -2.35 11.66
CA GLY A 95 8.81 -2.29 10.81
C GLY A 95 8.73 -1.21 9.71
N ARG A 96 9.37 -1.46 8.55
CA ARG A 96 9.40 -0.53 7.40
C ARG A 96 8.06 -0.60 6.68
N VAL A 97 7.44 0.55 6.43
CA VAL A 97 6.13 0.65 5.76
C VAL A 97 6.26 1.53 4.53
N VAL A 98 5.64 1.09 3.43
CA VAL A 98 5.63 1.80 2.15
C VAL A 98 4.21 1.96 1.62
N GLU A 99 3.98 3.06 0.91
CA GLU A 99 2.74 3.33 0.17
C GLU A 99 2.94 2.97 -1.30
N SER A 100 2.22 1.98 -1.82
CA SER A 100 2.28 1.64 -3.24
C SER A 100 1.68 2.75 -4.10
N VAL A 101 2.39 3.15 -5.16
CA VAL A 101 1.92 4.19 -6.09
C VAL A 101 1.72 3.68 -7.51
N ASP A 102 2.43 2.62 -7.89
CA ASP A 102 2.44 2.07 -9.24
C ASP A 102 3.09 0.69 -9.24
N SER A 103 2.78 -0.13 -10.24
CA SER A 103 3.34 -1.47 -10.35
C SER A 103 3.37 -1.96 -11.80
N ALA A 104 4.29 -2.87 -12.11
CA ALA A 104 4.26 -3.58 -13.37
C ALA A 104 4.78 -5.01 -13.21
N TYR A 105 4.30 -5.89 -14.09
CA TYR A 105 4.58 -7.33 -14.02
C TYR A 105 4.75 -7.99 -15.40
N SER A 106 4.82 -7.22 -16.49
CA SER A 106 4.85 -7.75 -17.86
C SER A 106 6.23 -8.20 -18.36
N VAL A 107 7.33 -7.61 -17.90
CA VAL A 107 8.71 -7.99 -18.28
C VAL A 107 9.57 -8.28 -17.06
N HIS A 108 9.44 -7.44 -16.04
CA HIS A 108 10.00 -7.64 -14.70
C HIS A 108 8.95 -7.24 -13.67
N VAL A 109 8.81 -8.02 -12.61
CA VAL A 109 7.84 -7.71 -11.55
C VAL A 109 8.46 -6.71 -10.58
N TRP A 110 7.86 -5.54 -10.48
CA TRP A 110 8.29 -4.46 -9.59
C TRP A 110 7.11 -3.63 -9.10
N MET A 111 7.33 -2.94 -7.99
CA MET A 111 6.41 -1.96 -7.40
C MET A 111 7.16 -0.64 -7.23
N LYS A 112 6.55 0.50 -7.58
CA LYS A 112 7.00 1.80 -7.08
C LYS A 112 6.23 2.12 -5.83
N ALA A 113 6.94 2.53 -4.80
CA ALA A 113 6.32 2.92 -3.54
C ALA A 113 7.05 4.10 -2.91
N LYS A 114 6.33 4.90 -2.11
CA LYS A 114 6.92 5.91 -1.24
C LYS A 114 7.25 5.28 0.10
N GLU A 115 8.33 5.73 0.73
CA GLU A 115 8.50 5.50 2.17
C GLU A 115 7.36 6.17 2.93
N THR A 116 7.03 5.65 4.11
CA THR A 116 6.01 6.27 4.97
C THR A 116 6.60 6.72 6.30
N LYS A 117 6.04 7.80 6.83
CA LYS A 117 6.31 8.27 8.19
C LYS A 117 5.04 8.03 9.00
N PHE A 118 5.19 7.64 10.25
CA PHE A 118 4.04 7.50 11.13
C PHE A 118 3.69 8.86 11.74
N VAL A 119 2.48 9.34 11.44
CA VAL A 119 1.95 10.62 11.88
C VAL A 119 1.08 10.41 13.11
N CYS A 120 1.50 11.01 14.22
CA CYS A 120 0.76 11.12 15.46
C CYS A 120 0.15 12.52 15.57
N GLY A 121 -1.11 12.62 15.99
CA GLY A 121 -1.76 13.91 16.22
C GLY A 121 -2.74 13.87 17.39
N PRO A 122 -2.91 14.97 18.13
CA PRO A 122 -3.94 15.08 19.17
C PRO A 122 -5.36 14.96 18.60
N ASP A 123 -5.51 15.20 17.29
CA ASP A 123 -6.77 15.15 16.54
C ASP A 123 -6.93 13.83 15.77
N VAL A 124 -6.01 12.87 15.92
CA VAL A 124 -6.14 11.53 15.33
C VAL A 124 -6.69 10.59 16.42
N PRO A 125 -7.97 10.20 16.35
CA PRO A 125 -8.54 9.27 17.32
C PRO A 125 -7.84 7.91 17.18
N ASN A 126 -7.34 7.36 18.29
CA ASN A 126 -6.81 5.99 18.38
C ASN A 126 -5.70 5.65 17.38
N ASP A 127 -4.45 6.02 17.71
CA ASP A 127 -3.23 5.38 17.18
C ASP A 127 -2.68 5.80 15.80
N GLY A 128 -2.70 7.10 15.46
CA GLY A 128 -1.89 7.63 14.36
C GLY A 128 -2.19 7.03 12.97
N TYR A 129 -1.41 7.37 11.95
CA TYR A 129 -1.50 6.74 10.63
C TYR A 129 -0.17 6.84 9.87
N PHE A 130 0.02 6.00 8.84
CA PHE A 130 1.17 6.11 7.94
C PHE A 130 0.87 7.07 6.80
N GLU A 131 1.73 8.08 6.62
CA GLU A 131 1.66 9.03 5.51
C GLU A 131 2.86 8.80 4.59
N GLY A 132 2.60 8.53 3.30
CA GLY A 132 3.67 8.44 2.31
C GLY A 132 4.40 9.77 2.15
N TYR A 133 5.73 9.73 2.07
CA TYR A 133 6.57 10.91 1.94
C TYR A 133 7.70 10.69 0.95
N GLY A 134 8.25 11.81 0.45
CA GLY A 134 9.35 11.80 -0.50
C GLY A 134 8.97 11.33 -1.90
N ASN A 135 9.99 11.03 -2.70
CA ASN A 135 9.83 10.55 -4.06
C ASN A 135 9.65 9.02 -4.07
N PRO A 136 8.77 8.47 -4.93
CA PRO A 136 8.65 7.03 -5.08
C PRO A 136 9.97 6.37 -5.51
N ALA A 137 10.29 5.23 -4.90
CA ALA A 137 11.41 4.38 -5.28
C ALA A 137 10.89 3.07 -5.88
N VAL A 138 11.71 2.46 -6.76
CA VAL A 138 11.40 1.13 -7.31
C VAL A 138 11.85 0.06 -6.32
N PHE A 139 10.95 -0.89 -6.09
CA PHE A 139 11.15 -2.10 -5.32
C PHE A 139 11.00 -3.31 -6.23
N THR A 140 11.88 -4.28 -6.03
CA THR A 140 11.82 -5.60 -6.66
C THR A 140 11.46 -6.64 -5.62
N PHE A 141 11.07 -7.83 -6.05
CA PHE A 141 10.75 -8.94 -5.16
C PHE A 141 11.83 -10.02 -5.28
N SER A 142 12.23 -10.59 -4.15
CA SER A 142 13.08 -11.77 -4.15
C SER A 142 12.31 -12.98 -4.68
N ASN A 143 13.03 -13.98 -5.18
CA ASN A 143 12.42 -15.22 -5.68
C ASN A 143 11.67 -16.01 -4.58
N GLU A 144 12.00 -15.75 -3.31
CA GLU A 144 11.40 -16.40 -2.13
C GLU A 144 10.54 -15.42 -1.31
N ALA A 145 10.13 -14.32 -1.92
CA ALA A 145 9.36 -13.30 -1.22
C ALA A 145 8.00 -13.86 -0.79
N LYS A 146 7.57 -13.47 0.42
CA LYS A 146 6.25 -13.81 0.95
C LYS A 146 5.29 -12.66 0.71
N TYR A 147 4.08 -12.98 0.25
CA TYR A 147 3.03 -12.00 -0.03
C TYR A 147 1.83 -12.30 0.85
N LEU A 148 1.45 -11.35 1.70
CA LEU A 148 0.33 -11.52 2.63
C LEU A 148 -0.69 -10.40 2.41
N LEU A 149 -1.93 -10.81 2.19
CA LEU A 149 -3.10 -9.92 2.11
C LEU A 149 -4.01 -10.18 3.31
N PHE A 150 -4.80 -9.18 3.70
CA PHE A 150 -5.80 -9.38 4.74
C PHE A 150 -7.09 -9.95 4.15
N ALA A 151 -7.44 -11.16 4.58
CA ALA A 151 -8.72 -11.80 4.29
C ALA A 151 -9.44 -12.07 5.61
N ASP A 152 -10.69 -11.63 5.75
CA ASP A 152 -11.47 -11.80 6.99
C ASP A 152 -10.68 -11.41 8.26
N MET A 153 -9.98 -10.27 8.20
CA MET A 153 -9.17 -9.73 9.30
C MET A 153 -7.94 -10.57 9.68
N LYS A 154 -7.49 -11.49 8.80
CA LYS A 154 -6.33 -12.34 9.01
C LYS A 154 -5.34 -12.23 7.85
N PRO A 155 -4.03 -12.09 8.13
CA PRO A 155 -3.01 -12.20 7.10
C PRO A 155 -3.06 -13.59 6.46
N THR A 156 -3.23 -13.61 5.14
CA THR A 156 -3.33 -14.82 4.32
C THR A 156 -2.26 -14.77 3.25
N SER A 157 -1.49 -15.86 3.14
CA SER A 157 -0.45 -15.97 2.12
C SER A 157 -1.08 -16.12 0.75
N VAL A 158 -0.59 -15.37 -0.23
CA VAL A 158 -1.03 -15.43 -1.63
C VAL A 158 0.18 -15.56 -2.57
N SER A 159 -0.09 -15.91 -3.83
CA SER A 159 0.93 -15.86 -4.90
C SER A 159 1.24 -14.41 -5.30
N LEU A 160 2.41 -14.18 -5.91
CA LEU A 160 2.79 -12.88 -6.45
C LEU A 160 1.74 -12.31 -7.41
N ASP A 161 1.19 -13.10 -8.33
CA ASP A 161 0.20 -12.61 -9.31
C ASP A 161 -1.08 -12.07 -8.63
N VAL A 162 -1.59 -12.80 -7.64
CA VAL A 162 -2.74 -12.38 -6.81
C VAL A 162 -2.41 -11.10 -6.05
N PHE A 163 -1.22 -11.00 -5.47
CA PHE A 163 -0.79 -9.79 -4.76
C PHE A 163 -0.71 -8.57 -5.70
N MET A 164 -0.06 -8.72 -6.85
CA MET A 164 0.10 -7.63 -7.83
C MET A 164 -1.25 -7.18 -8.38
N LYS A 165 -2.14 -8.12 -8.68
CA LYS A 165 -3.51 -7.81 -9.11
C LYS A 165 -4.29 -7.09 -8.01
N HIS A 166 -4.24 -7.58 -6.76
CA HIS A 166 -4.90 -6.92 -5.62
C HIS A 166 -4.43 -5.49 -5.45
N MET A 167 -3.11 -5.26 -5.49
CA MET A 167 -2.52 -3.93 -5.37
C MET A 167 -2.98 -2.99 -6.50
N GLU A 168 -3.05 -3.50 -7.73
CA GLU A 168 -3.54 -2.72 -8.87
C GLU A 168 -5.04 -2.41 -8.76
N ASP A 169 -5.84 -3.41 -8.40
CA ASP A 169 -7.29 -3.25 -8.20
C ASP A 169 -7.54 -2.26 -7.06
N CYS A 170 -6.84 -2.35 -5.93
CA CYS A 170 -6.99 -1.39 -4.83
C CYS A 170 -6.64 0.05 -5.18
N ARG A 171 -5.73 0.25 -6.13
CA ARG A 171 -5.32 1.58 -6.56
C ARG A 171 -6.24 2.15 -7.64
N SER A 172 -6.62 1.33 -8.61
CA SER A 172 -7.30 1.77 -9.84
C SER A 172 -8.82 1.58 -9.78
N ASN A 173 -9.29 0.53 -9.09
CA ASN A 173 -10.71 0.20 -8.97
C ASN A 173 -10.97 -0.63 -7.69
N PRO A 174 -11.05 0.00 -6.51
CA PRO A 174 -11.21 -0.71 -5.24
C PRO A 174 -12.44 -1.64 -5.20
N SER A 175 -13.48 -1.33 -5.98
CA SER A 175 -14.68 -2.16 -6.09
C SER A 175 -14.48 -3.48 -6.86
N ALA A 176 -13.37 -3.61 -7.60
CA ALA A 176 -12.99 -4.83 -8.30
C ALA A 176 -12.19 -5.81 -7.44
N VAL A 177 -11.82 -5.42 -6.21
CA VAL A 177 -11.13 -6.33 -5.30
C VAL A 177 -12.02 -7.51 -4.93
N VAL A 178 -11.46 -8.69 -5.18
CA VAL A 178 -12.16 -9.94 -5.02
C VAL A 178 -12.19 -10.31 -3.53
N GLN A 179 -13.38 -10.55 -3.01
CA GLN A 179 -13.56 -11.12 -1.67
C GLN A 179 -12.77 -12.44 -1.54
N PRO A 180 -12.15 -12.73 -0.38
CA PRO A 180 -12.35 -12.09 0.93
C PRO A 180 -11.41 -10.91 1.24
N TYR A 181 -10.68 -10.40 0.24
CA TYR A 181 -9.71 -9.32 0.46
C TYR A 181 -10.38 -7.94 0.49
N SER A 182 -9.73 -6.99 1.15
CA SER A 182 -10.17 -5.59 1.26
C SER A 182 -8.99 -4.67 0.98
N CYS A 183 -9.27 -3.44 0.54
CA CYS A 183 -8.23 -2.44 0.29
C CYS A 183 -8.00 -1.54 1.49
N TYR A 184 -6.80 -1.58 2.05
CA TYR A 184 -6.43 -0.76 3.20
C TYR A 184 -5.42 0.33 2.81
N GLY A 185 -5.81 1.19 1.86
CA GLY A 185 -5.07 2.40 1.52
C GLY A 185 -3.73 2.18 0.80
N GLY A 186 -3.45 0.97 0.31
CA GLY A 186 -2.22 0.67 -0.43
C GLY A 186 -0.94 0.75 0.41
N MET A 187 -1.07 0.65 1.74
CA MET A 187 0.04 0.65 2.68
C MET A 187 0.50 -0.79 2.96
N TYR A 188 1.80 -1.02 2.90
CA TYR A 188 2.37 -2.35 3.07
C TYR A 188 3.56 -2.31 4.03
N ALA A 189 3.56 -3.20 5.02
CA ALA A 189 4.74 -3.50 5.81
C ALA A 189 5.67 -4.41 5.01
N ILE A 190 6.95 -4.05 4.90
CA ILE A 190 7.93 -4.76 4.10
C ILE A 190 9.18 -5.15 4.88
N THR A 191 9.77 -6.28 4.51
CA THR A 191 11.15 -6.64 4.84
C THR A 191 11.97 -6.70 3.57
N THR A 192 13.23 -6.27 3.62
CA THR A 192 14.11 -6.22 2.44
C THR A 192 15.47 -6.88 2.70
N SER A 193 16.00 -7.61 1.72
CA SER A 193 17.36 -8.21 1.76
C SER A 193 18.37 -7.26 1.11
N GLY A 194 18.60 -6.11 1.75
CA GLY A 194 19.46 -5.05 1.22
C GLY A 194 18.80 -4.23 0.09
N GLY A 195 18.96 -2.91 0.14
CA GLY A 195 18.32 -2.00 -0.81
C GLY A 195 16.79 -2.11 -0.82
N ASN A 196 16.22 -2.17 -2.03
CA ASN A 196 14.76 -2.24 -2.25
C ASN A 196 14.32 -3.63 -2.77
N ASN A 197 15.05 -4.70 -2.42
CA ASN A 197 14.68 -6.07 -2.76
C ASN A 197 13.82 -6.68 -1.62
N ILE A 198 12.51 -6.77 -1.85
CA ILE A 198 11.49 -7.21 -0.88
C ILE A 198 11.57 -8.73 -0.69
N THR A 199 11.67 -9.17 0.57
CA THR A 199 11.60 -10.58 0.99
C THR A 199 10.29 -10.95 1.68
N SER A 200 9.55 -9.97 2.17
CA SER A 200 8.19 -10.15 2.69
C SER A 200 7.45 -8.85 2.50
N ILE A 201 6.18 -8.94 2.10
CA ILE A 201 5.27 -7.82 1.99
C ILE A 201 3.91 -8.22 2.55
N THR A 202 3.40 -7.41 3.46
CA THR A 202 2.13 -7.64 4.14
C THR A 202 1.29 -6.37 4.03
N GLU A 203 0.08 -6.48 3.49
CA GLU A 203 -0.89 -5.37 3.52
C GLU A 203 -1.14 -4.93 4.97
N LEU A 204 -1.16 -3.63 5.24
CA LEU A 204 -1.47 -3.14 6.58
C LEU A 204 -2.96 -2.98 6.76
N TYR A 205 -3.50 -3.63 7.78
CA TYR A 205 -4.85 -3.39 8.24
C TYR A 205 -4.90 -2.10 9.07
N HIS A 206 -5.78 -1.17 8.70
CA HIS A 206 -6.17 -0.05 9.55
C HIS A 206 -7.69 -0.13 9.79
N PRO A 207 -8.15 -0.37 11.03
CA PRO A 207 -9.57 -0.34 11.37
C PRO A 207 -10.17 1.06 11.23
#